data_AF-B6HB63-F1
#
_entry.id   AF-B6HB63-F1
#
_cell.length_a   1.000
_cell.length_b   1.000
_cell.length_c   1.000
_cell.angle_alpha   90.00
_cell.angle_beta   90.00
_cell.angle_gamma   90.00
#
_symmetry.space_group_name_H-M   'P 1'
#
loop_
_entity.id
_entity.type
_entity.pdbx_description
1 polymer ?
#
loop_
_entity_poly.entity_id
_entity_poly.type
_entity_poly.pdbx_seq_one_letter_code
_entity_poly.pdbx_strand_id
1 'polypeptide(L)'
;MSTTDIPSSDAVSTWEQAYHDAWRHFHGCIEEILSRLTWDNPSPEDRQVTIEKLGRLTIEIDNIRNLGQIMFEHVPGCETIRERPLAYFVTDFIRECNAMNYKINMLTWRLLNRQNSERLVHSRLFRLLESVRDRAPA
;
A
#
# COMPACT_ATOMS: atom_id res chain seq x y z
N MET A 1 47.09 -6.30 16.09
CA MET A 1 46.19 -6.32 14.92
C MET A 1 44.93 -7.03 15.35
N SER A 2 43.87 -6.28 15.66
CA SER A 2 42.56 -6.86 15.97
C SER A 2 41.68 -6.68 14.74
N THR A 3 41.36 -7.80 14.10
CA THR A 3 40.31 -7.89 13.09
C THR A 3 38.98 -7.84 13.82
N THR A 4 38.38 -6.65 13.89
CA THR A 4 36.99 -6.51 14.31
C THR A 4 36.14 -6.90 13.11
N ASP A 5 35.50 -8.07 13.22
CA ASP A 5 34.47 -8.52 12.30
C ASP A 5 33.41 -7.43 12.14
N ILE A 6 33.29 -6.89 10.94
CA ILE A 6 32.20 -6.01 10.56
C ILE A 6 30.98 -6.93 10.43
N PRO A 7 29.94 -6.80 11.26
CA PRO A 7 28.72 -7.58 11.05
C PRO A 7 28.15 -7.17 9.68
N SER A 8 27.90 -8.16 8.81
CA SER A 8 27.11 -7.95 7.60
C SER A 8 25.79 -7.30 8.01
N SER A 9 25.60 -6.03 7.66
CA SER A 9 24.43 -5.24 8.02
C SER A 9 23.26 -5.57 7.10
N ASP A 10 22.88 -6.84 7.03
CA ASP A 10 21.65 -7.30 6.35
C ASP A 10 20.41 -7.14 7.24
N ALA A 11 20.55 -6.51 8.42
CA ALA A 11 19.44 -6.24 9.32
C ALA A 11 18.66 -4.99 8.86
N VAL A 12 17.47 -5.24 8.30
CA VAL A 12 16.45 -4.22 8.01
C VAL A 12 16.19 -3.38 9.27
N SER A 13 16.16 -2.05 9.14
CA SER A 13 15.88 -1.18 10.30
C SER A 13 14.44 -1.37 10.80
N THR A 14 14.16 -1.10 12.08
CA THR A 14 12.79 -1.21 12.64
C THR A 14 11.76 -0.41 11.83
N TRP A 15 12.15 0.76 11.31
CA TRP A 15 11.28 1.62 10.50
C TRP A 15 11.01 1.05 9.11
N GLU A 16 12.04 0.49 8.48
CA GLU A 16 11.93 -0.18 7.19
C GLU A 16 11.10 -1.46 7.29
N GLN A 17 11.25 -2.23 8.37
CA GLN A 17 10.41 -3.38 8.65
C GLN A 17 8.94 -2.97 8.82
N ALA A 18 8.67 -1.93 9.64
CA ALA A 18 7.30 -1.43 9.83
C ALA A 18 6.67 -0.93 8.52
N TYR A 19 7.45 -0.27 7.66
CA TYR A 19 7.03 0.15 6.33
C TYR A 19 6.66 -1.04 5.43
N HIS A 20 7.48 -2.10 5.41
CA HIS A 20 7.18 -3.31 4.65
C HIS A 20 5.98 -4.08 5.21
N ASP A 21 5.82 -4.14 6.53
CA ASP A 21 4.65 -4.76 7.17
C ASP A 21 3.36 -4.04 6.80
N ALA A 22 3.37 -2.70 6.72
CA ALA A 22 2.22 -1.93 6.28
C ALA A 22 1.85 -2.23 4.83
N TRP A 23 2.83 -2.40 3.93
CA TRP A 23 2.56 -2.86 2.57
C TRP A 23 1.99 -4.28 2.54
N ARG A 24 2.56 -5.23 3.28
CA ARG A 24 2.02 -6.60 3.37
C ARG A 24 0.57 -6.62 3.87
N HIS A 25 0.27 -5.80 4.89
CA HIS A 25 -1.09 -5.66 5.40
C HIS A 25 -2.04 -5.12 4.32
N PHE A 26 -1.65 -4.06 3.62
CA PHE A 26 -2.42 -3.48 2.53
C PHE A 26 -2.69 -4.47 1.40
N HIS A 27 -1.69 -5.28 1.03
CA HIS A 27 -1.83 -6.39 0.08
C HIS A 27 -2.91 -7.37 0.52
N GLY A 28 -2.83 -7.88 1.75
CA GLY A 28 -3.81 -8.80 2.31
C GLY A 28 -5.22 -8.22 2.34
N CYS A 29 -5.37 -6.94 2.68
CA CYS A 29 -6.67 -6.25 2.62
C CYS A 29 -7.25 -6.21 1.20
N ILE A 30 -6.42 -5.93 0.18
CA ILE A 30 -6.87 -5.95 -1.21
C ILE A 30 -7.29 -7.36 -1.63
N GLU A 31 -6.51 -8.39 -1.33
CA GLU A 31 -6.82 -9.78 -1.66
C GLU A 31 -8.15 -10.23 -1.04
N GLU A 32 -8.39 -9.87 0.22
CA GLU A 32 -9.66 -10.13 0.89
C GLU A 32 -10.83 -9.50 0.12
N ILE A 33 -10.72 -8.23 -0.29
CA ILE A 33 -11.77 -7.55 -1.06
C ILE A 33 -11.97 -8.19 -2.43
N LEU A 34 -10.88 -8.55 -3.12
CA LEU A 34 -10.96 -9.23 -4.41
C LEU A 34 -11.72 -10.55 -4.30
N SER A 35 -11.46 -11.34 -3.26
CA SER A 35 -12.17 -12.60 -3.03
C SER A 35 -13.69 -12.40 -2.91
N ARG A 36 -14.12 -11.36 -2.19
CA ARG A 36 -15.55 -11.03 -2.00
C ARG A 36 -16.20 -10.55 -3.30
N LEU A 37 -15.47 -9.82 -4.14
CA LEU A 37 -15.96 -9.34 -5.43
C LEU A 37 -16.16 -10.45 -6.47
N THR A 38 -15.69 -11.67 -6.20
CA THR A 38 -15.92 -12.85 -7.06
C THR A 38 -17.12 -13.69 -6.65
N TRP A 39 -17.78 -13.36 -5.54
CA TRP A 39 -18.96 -14.10 -5.09
C TRP A 39 -20.12 -13.91 -6.06
N ASP A 40 -20.77 -15.01 -6.42
CA ASP A 40 -22.00 -14.99 -7.21
C ASP A 40 -23.18 -14.59 -6.32
N ASN A 41 -23.97 -13.60 -6.76
CA ASN A 41 -25.16 -13.09 -6.07
C ASN A 41 -24.93 -12.72 -4.59
N PRO A 42 -24.00 -11.81 -4.25
CA PRO A 42 -23.78 -11.37 -2.88
C PRO A 42 -25.05 -10.73 -2.30
N SER A 43 -25.30 -10.95 -1.01
CA SER A 43 -26.37 -10.25 -0.31
C SER A 43 -26.11 -8.72 -0.28
N PRO A 44 -27.15 -7.89 -0.10
CA PRO A 44 -26.96 -6.46 0.12
C PRO A 44 -25.98 -6.15 1.27
N GLU A 45 -26.03 -6.94 2.34
CA GLU A 45 -25.13 -6.84 3.49
C GLU A 45 -23.69 -7.16 3.09
N ASP A 46 -23.46 -8.23 2.30
CA ASP A 46 -22.12 -8.60 1.82
C ASP A 46 -21.52 -7.52 0.93
N ARG A 47 -22.36 -6.91 0.09
CA ARG A 47 -21.98 -5.78 -0.75
C ARG A 47 -21.57 -4.58 0.12
N GLN A 48 -22.36 -4.26 1.14
CA GLN A 48 -22.06 -3.15 2.05
C GLN A 48 -20.74 -3.37 2.79
N VAL A 49 -20.49 -4.58 3.33
CA VAL A 49 -19.22 -4.92 3.97
C VAL A 49 -18.04 -4.80 2.99
N THR A 50 -18.23 -5.18 1.73
CA THR A 50 -17.19 -5.04 0.69
C THR A 50 -16.88 -3.57 0.41
N ILE A 51 -17.88 -2.71 0.39
CA ILE A 51 -17.72 -1.24 0.24
C ILE A 51 -16.95 -0.66 1.43
N GLU A 52 -17.30 -1.06 2.65
CA GLU A 52 -16.61 -0.60 3.87
C GLU A 52 -15.14 -1.01 3.90
N LYS A 53 -14.85 -2.27 3.56
CA LYS A 53 -13.46 -2.75 3.44
C LYS A 53 -12.69 -1.99 2.37
N LEU A 54 -13.30 -1.75 1.21
CA LEU A 54 -12.67 -0.95 0.16
C LEU A 54 -12.43 0.50 0.60
N GLY A 55 -13.36 1.09 1.36
CA GLY A 55 -13.18 2.41 1.97
C GLY A 55 -12.02 2.46 2.96
N ARG A 56 -11.77 1.40 3.73
CA ARG A 56 -10.66 1.32 4.69
C ARG A 56 -9.28 1.31 4.03
N LEU A 57 -9.17 0.90 2.76
CA LEU A 57 -7.89 0.91 2.05
C LEU A 57 -7.24 2.30 1.99
N THR A 58 -8.01 3.39 2.06
CA THR A 58 -7.43 4.75 2.10
C THR A 58 -6.69 5.03 3.41
N ILE A 59 -7.19 4.48 4.53
CA ILE A 59 -6.55 4.55 5.84
C ILE A 59 -5.22 3.79 5.78
N GLU A 60 -5.20 2.62 5.15
CA GLU A 60 -3.98 1.83 5.00
C GLU A 60 -2.92 2.54 4.14
N ILE A 61 -3.32 3.23 3.07
CA ILE A 61 -2.40 4.07 2.29
C ILE A 61 -1.85 5.24 3.11
N ASP A 62 -2.69 5.87 3.96
CA ASP A 62 -2.21 6.93 4.85
C ASP A 62 -1.24 6.39 5.91
N ASN A 63 -1.46 5.20 6.44
CA ASN A 63 -0.52 4.52 7.34
C ASN A 63 0.82 4.25 6.65
N ILE A 64 0.79 3.70 5.43
CA ILE A 64 1.97 3.49 4.59
C ILE A 64 2.71 4.80 4.35
N ARG A 65 1.97 5.88 4.01
CA ARG A 65 2.56 7.20 3.77
C ARG A 65 3.31 7.69 5.01
N ASN A 66 2.68 7.62 6.17
CA ASN A 66 3.27 8.08 7.43
C ASN A 66 4.52 7.28 7.78
N LEU A 67 4.47 5.95 7.66
CA LEU A 67 5.62 5.08 7.93
C LEU A 67 6.76 5.28 6.94
N GLY A 68 6.45 5.45 5.65
CA GLY A 68 7.45 5.78 4.64
C GLY A 68 8.16 7.10 4.95
N GLN A 69 7.40 8.12 5.35
CA GLN A 69 7.99 9.40 5.77
C GLN A 69 8.89 9.25 7.00
N ILE A 70 8.44 8.55 8.04
CA ILE A 70 9.25 8.29 9.24
C ILE A 70 10.52 7.54 8.88
N MET A 71 10.42 6.50 8.03
CA MET A 71 11.56 5.75 7.53
C MET A 71 12.57 6.68 6.84
N PHE A 72 12.12 7.56 5.94
CA PHE A 72 13.02 8.51 5.28
C PHE A 72 13.66 9.51 6.26
N GLU A 73 12.94 9.99 7.26
CA GLU A 73 13.46 10.93 8.28
C GLU A 73 14.50 10.28 9.21
N HIS A 74 14.41 8.97 9.43
CA HIS A 74 15.28 8.22 10.34
C HIS A 74 16.42 7.47 9.63
N VAL A 75 16.74 7.81 8.38
CA VAL A 75 17.97 7.34 7.71
C VAL A 75 19.08 8.38 7.96
N PRO A 76 19.91 8.24 9.01
CA PRO A 76 20.92 9.24 9.34
C PRO A 76 21.96 9.38 8.21
N GLY A 77 22.22 10.62 7.81
CA GLY A 77 23.30 10.98 6.88
C GLY A 77 23.02 10.74 5.39
N CYS A 78 21.82 10.30 5.01
CA CYS A 78 21.47 10.07 3.61
C CYS A 78 20.75 11.29 3.00
N GLU A 79 21.52 12.25 2.48
CA GLU A 79 20.96 13.40 1.76
C GLU A 79 20.49 13.04 0.35
N THR A 80 21.04 11.97 -0.23
CA THR A 80 20.74 11.51 -1.59
C THR A 80 20.58 9.99 -1.69
N ILE A 81 19.62 9.54 -2.50
CA ILE A 81 19.41 8.15 -2.89
C ILE A 81 19.52 8.11 -4.42
N ARG A 82 20.34 7.21 -4.99
CA ARG A 82 20.56 7.12 -6.46
C ARG A 82 20.83 8.49 -7.11
N GLU A 83 21.73 9.27 -6.50
CA GLU A 83 22.15 10.61 -6.94
C GLU A 83 21.06 11.69 -6.94
N ARG A 84 19.86 11.41 -6.42
CA ARG A 84 18.78 12.39 -6.29
C ARG A 84 18.56 12.74 -4.81
N PRO A 85 18.16 13.99 -4.49
CA PRO A 85 17.85 14.38 -3.11
C PRO A 85 16.75 13.49 -2.52
N LEU A 86 16.91 13.09 -1.25
CA LEU A 86 15.91 12.30 -0.54
C LEU A 86 14.51 12.93 -0.59
N ALA A 87 14.43 14.27 -0.52
CA ALA A 87 13.19 15.04 -0.61
C ALA A 87 12.42 14.81 -1.94
N TYR A 88 13.12 14.52 -3.03
CA TYR A 88 12.49 14.20 -4.32
C TYR A 88 11.73 12.88 -4.23
N PHE A 89 12.34 11.85 -3.64
CA PHE A 89 11.69 10.55 -3.44
C PHE A 89 10.51 10.64 -2.48
N VAL A 90 10.62 11.41 -1.39
CA VAL A 90 9.51 11.65 -0.46
C VAL A 90 8.34 12.31 -1.19
N THR A 91 8.61 13.32 -2.02
CA THR A 91 7.57 14.03 -2.79
C THR A 91 6.87 13.10 -3.79
N ASP A 92 7.64 12.33 -4.56
CA ASP A 92 7.08 11.38 -5.51
C ASP A 92 6.28 10.28 -4.81
N PHE A 93 6.80 9.75 -3.69
CA PHE A 93 6.10 8.78 -2.85
C PHE A 93 4.76 9.30 -2.32
N ILE A 94 4.72 10.52 -1.77
CA ILE A 94 3.48 11.14 -1.30
C ILE A 94 2.49 11.31 -2.46
N ARG A 95 2.97 11.74 -3.64
CA ARG A 95 2.12 11.88 -4.84
C ARG A 95 1.53 10.55 -5.27
N GLU A 96 2.31 9.47 -5.21
CA GLU A 96 1.81 8.12 -5.50
C GLU A 96 0.75 7.66 -4.50
N CYS A 97 0.96 7.86 -3.20
CA CYS A 97 -0.04 7.58 -2.16
C CYS A 97 -1.36 8.33 -2.44
N ASN A 98 -1.29 9.62 -2.76
CA ASN A 98 -2.46 10.42 -3.10
C ASN A 98 -3.18 9.89 -4.36
N ALA A 99 -2.42 9.47 -5.38
CA ALA A 99 -2.98 8.90 -6.59
C ALA A 99 -3.68 7.54 -6.32
N MET A 100 -3.13 6.71 -5.44
CA MET A 100 -3.77 5.46 -5.01
C MET A 100 -5.05 5.74 -4.23
N ASN A 101 -5.03 6.68 -3.28
CA ASN A 101 -6.22 7.11 -2.53
C ASN A 101 -7.33 7.59 -3.47
N TYR A 102 -7.00 8.40 -4.47
CA TYR A 102 -7.97 8.82 -5.48
C TYR A 102 -8.58 7.63 -6.25
N LYS A 103 -7.75 6.68 -6.70
CA LYS A 103 -8.22 5.47 -7.38
C LYS A 103 -9.16 4.66 -6.49
N ILE A 104 -8.78 4.41 -5.24
CA ILE A 104 -9.60 3.65 -4.27
C ILE A 104 -10.95 4.35 -4.07
N ASN A 105 -10.95 5.66 -3.81
CA ASN A 105 -12.19 6.44 -3.64
C ASN A 105 -13.11 6.34 -4.86
N MET A 106 -12.55 6.36 -6.08
CA MET A 106 -13.32 6.17 -7.31
C MET A 106 -13.92 4.76 -7.43
N LEU A 107 -13.23 3.73 -6.94
CA LEU A 107 -13.76 2.37 -6.88
C LEU A 107 -14.88 2.26 -5.84
N THR A 108 -14.70 2.82 -4.65
CA THR A 108 -15.71 2.87 -3.59
C THR A 108 -16.97 3.61 -4.06
N TRP A 109 -16.80 4.80 -4.65
CA TRP A 109 -17.91 5.55 -5.23
C TRP A 109 -18.65 4.73 -6.29
N ARG A 110 -17.93 3.97 -7.11
CA ARG A 110 -18.54 3.15 -8.16
C ARG A 110 -19.36 1.99 -7.58
N LEU A 111 -18.86 1.29 -6.57
CA LEU A 111 -19.65 0.26 -5.87
C LEU A 111 -20.87 0.87 -5.17
N LEU A 112 -20.77 2.07 -4.61
CA LEU A 112 -21.91 2.74 -3.97
C LEU A 112 -23.01 3.13 -4.98
N ASN A 113 -22.61 3.63 -6.16
CA ASN A 113 -23.54 4.33 -7.06
C ASN A 113 -23.91 3.55 -8.32
N ARG A 114 -23.25 2.42 -8.62
CA ARG A 114 -23.53 1.62 -9.83
C ARG A 114 -23.79 0.16 -9.50
N GLN A 115 -24.99 -0.30 -9.87
CA GLN A 115 -25.33 -1.72 -9.87
C GLN A 115 -24.41 -2.50 -10.83
N ASN A 116 -24.14 -3.77 -10.51
CA ASN A 116 -23.37 -4.70 -11.34
C ASN A 116 -21.97 -4.18 -11.74
N SER A 117 -21.30 -3.45 -10.84
CA SER A 117 -19.98 -2.86 -11.09
C SER A 117 -18.82 -3.64 -10.48
N GLU A 118 -19.11 -4.72 -9.77
CA GLU A 118 -18.18 -5.58 -9.04
C GLU A 118 -17.05 -6.09 -9.93
N ARG A 119 -17.36 -6.62 -11.12
CA ARG A 119 -16.35 -7.12 -12.05
C ARG A 119 -15.35 -6.05 -12.48
N LEU A 120 -15.83 -4.82 -12.73
CA LEU A 120 -14.96 -3.71 -13.10
C LEU A 120 -14.10 -3.29 -11.91
N VAL A 121 -14.70 -3.20 -10.72
CA VAL A 121 -14.00 -2.83 -9.49
C VAL A 121 -12.93 -3.86 -9.16
N HIS A 122 -13.25 -5.16 -9.26
CA HIS A 122 -12.32 -6.27 -9.14
C HIS A 122 -11.14 -6.10 -10.11
N SER A 123 -11.40 -5.94 -11.41
CA SER A 123 -10.33 -5.80 -12.40
C SER A 123 -9.41 -4.60 -12.13
N ARG A 124 -9.96 -3.47 -11.68
CA ARG A 124 -9.17 -2.27 -11.36
C ARG A 124 -8.39 -2.42 -10.06
N LEU A 125 -8.99 -3.04 -9.06
CA LEU A 125 -8.33 -3.31 -7.78
C LEU A 125 -7.21 -4.34 -7.94
N PHE A 126 -7.41 -5.37 -8.75
CA PHE A 126 -6.37 -6.35 -9.09
C PHE A 126 -5.18 -5.70 -9.78
N ARG A 127 -5.41 -4.78 -10.73
CA ARG A 127 -4.31 -4.01 -11.34
C ARG A 127 -3.57 -3.12 -10.34
N LEU A 128 -4.26 -2.60 -9.33
CA LEU A 128 -3.63 -1.86 -8.26
C LEU A 128 -2.70 -2.78 -7.45
N LEU A 129 -3.18 -3.96 -7.04
CA LEU A 129 -2.39 -4.97 -6.33
C LEU A 129 -1.10 -5.32 -7.08
N GLU A 130 -1.22 -5.66 -8.36
CA GLU A 130 -0.06 -5.99 -9.21
C GLU A 130 0.93 -4.82 -9.30
N SER A 131 0.45 -3.58 -9.37
CA SER A 131 1.32 -2.40 -9.45
C SER A 131 2.11 -2.10 -8.17
N VAL A 132 1.73 -2.69 -7.04
CA VAL A 132 2.40 -2.51 -5.74
C VAL A 132 3.02 -3.78 -5.20
N ARG A 133 3.05 -4.87 -5.99
CA ARG A 133 3.59 -6.19 -5.60
C ARG A 133 5.02 -6.14 -5.09
N ASP A 134 5.87 -5.39 -5.76
CA ASP A 134 7.30 -5.32 -5.41
C ASP A 134 7.59 -4.44 -4.17
N ARG A 135 6.56 -3.80 -3.59
CA ARG A 135 6.72 -2.91 -2.42
C ARG A 135 6.73 -3.66 -1.09
N ALA A 136 6.28 -4.92 -1.10
CA ALA A 136 6.34 -5.84 0.02
C ALA A 136 7.30 -6.99 -0.34
N PRO A 137 8.60 -6.92 0.00
CA PRO A 137 9.51 -8.04 -0.19
C PRO A 137 9.01 -9.26 0.61
N ALA A 138 9.15 -10.43 -0.03
CA ALA A 138 8.72 -11.73 0.49
C ALA A 138 9.39 -12.08 1.82
#